data_AF-A0AAD8AL02-F1
#
_entry.id   AF-A0AAD8AL02-F1
#
_cell.length_a   1.000
_cell.length_b   1.000
_cell.length_c   1.000
_cell.angle_alpha   90.00
_cell.angle_beta   90.00
_cell.angle_gamma   90.00
#
_symmetry.space_group_name_H-M   'P 1'
#
loop_
_entity.id
_entity.type
_entity.pdbx_description
1 polymer ?
#
loop_
_entity_poly.entity_id
_entity_poly.type
_entity_poly.pdbx_seq_one_letter_code
_entity_poly.pdbx_strand_id
1 'polypeptide(L)'
;MDKRCYQPRHPMESTPFLIKTPTPDEPWQSTTRSTFVPPRNDMLKREGRKKNLLKHFFWQEMVEEMTRKMMEPKPIEEYNTEYIESFGDSEFVPSLEKISEESELHKKFPLYTGAPLTFWHDNVHKLAGVSRSVDPLQPFKRNSAFTRPLGEVLDEPIKPL
;
A
#
# COMPACT_ATOMS: atom_id res chain seq x y z
N MET A 1 0.33 51.69 -0.48
CA MET A 1 0.25 51.94 -1.94
C MET A 1 -0.56 53.22 -2.16
N ASP A 2 -0.02 54.18 -2.89
CA ASP A 2 -0.66 55.48 -3.13
C ASP A 2 -1.79 55.34 -4.18
N LYS A 3 -2.92 56.04 -4.00
CA LYS A 3 -4.13 55.88 -4.85
C LYS A 3 -3.90 56.23 -6.32
N ARG A 4 -2.85 57.00 -6.61
CA ARG A 4 -2.49 57.44 -7.97
C ARG A 4 -1.81 56.34 -8.80
N CYS A 5 -1.35 55.27 -8.15
CA CYS A 5 -0.51 54.25 -8.79
C CYS A 5 -1.26 52.95 -9.15
N TYR A 6 -2.56 52.85 -8.84
CA TYR A 6 -3.36 51.68 -9.22
C TYR A 6 -4.38 52.04 -10.30
N GLN A 7 -4.26 51.39 -11.46
CA GLN A 7 -5.26 51.44 -12.52
C GLN A 7 -5.81 50.03 -12.72
N PRO A 8 -7.14 49.82 -12.58
CA PRO A 8 -7.74 48.51 -12.78
C PRO A 8 -7.59 48.12 -14.26
N ARG A 9 -7.09 46.92 -14.52
CA ARG A 9 -6.91 46.38 -15.88
C ARG A 9 -8.19 45.75 -16.40
N HIS A 10 -9.04 45.25 -15.50
CA HIS A 10 -10.31 44.62 -15.85
C HIS A 10 -11.49 45.14 -15.01
N PRO A 11 -12.72 45.11 -15.55
CA PRO A 11 -13.90 45.64 -14.85
C PRO A 11 -14.22 44.91 -13.54
N MET A 12 -13.78 43.65 -13.40
CA MET A 12 -14.02 42.80 -12.23
C MET A 12 -12.78 42.61 -11.35
N GLU A 13 -11.74 43.42 -11.54
CA GLU A 13 -10.53 43.34 -10.70
C GLU A 13 -10.81 43.88 -9.30
N SER A 14 -10.29 43.22 -8.27
CA SER A 14 -10.52 43.63 -6.88
C SER A 14 -9.88 44.99 -6.63
N THR A 15 -10.68 45.96 -6.18
CA THR A 15 -10.15 47.28 -5.84
C THR A 15 -9.18 47.12 -4.66
N PRO A 16 -7.91 47.53 -4.78
CA PRO A 16 -7.05 47.63 -3.61
C PRO A 16 -7.72 48.58 -2.61
N PHE A 17 -7.41 48.41 -1.33
CA PHE A 17 -8.02 49.14 -0.20
C PHE A 17 -9.41 48.65 0.26
N LEU A 18 -9.95 47.56 -0.31
CA LEU A 18 -11.17 46.94 0.24
C LEU A 18 -10.94 46.34 1.64
N ILE A 19 -9.73 45.84 1.90
CA ILE A 19 -9.29 45.32 3.20
C ILE A 19 -8.24 46.27 3.76
N LYS A 20 -8.66 47.31 4.47
CA LYS A 20 -7.77 48.14 5.30
C LYS A 20 -7.61 47.49 6.67
N THR A 21 -6.38 47.43 7.18
CA THR A 21 -6.15 47.17 8.60
C THR A 21 -6.74 48.34 9.42
N PRO A 22 -7.49 48.07 10.49
CA PRO A 22 -8.16 49.12 11.25
C PRO A 22 -7.12 50.02 11.92
N THR A 23 -7.16 51.31 11.59
CA THR A 23 -6.49 52.35 12.39
C THR A 23 -7.42 52.75 13.54
N PRO A 24 -6.91 52.99 14.76
CA PRO A 24 -7.73 53.30 15.93
C PRO A 24 -8.64 54.52 15.75
N ASP A 25 -8.26 55.45 14.87
CA ASP A 25 -8.88 56.78 14.76
C ASP A 25 -9.93 56.90 13.64
N GLU A 26 -10.37 55.79 13.01
CA GLU A 26 -11.35 55.85 11.91
C GLU A 26 -12.79 55.80 12.49
N PRO A 27 -13.63 56.84 12.31
CA PRO A 27 -14.90 56.98 13.04
C PRO A 27 -16.05 56.08 12.54
N TRP A 28 -15.91 55.45 11.36
CA TRP A 28 -16.95 54.61 10.75
C TRP A 28 -16.44 53.18 10.62
N GLN A 29 -16.75 52.33 11.59
CA GLN A 29 -16.39 50.91 11.57
C GLN A 29 -17.62 50.06 11.91
N SER A 30 -17.73 48.88 11.28
CA SER A 30 -18.79 47.93 11.63
C SER A 30 -18.58 47.37 13.03
N THR A 31 -19.67 46.96 13.70
CA THR A 31 -19.64 46.36 15.03
C THR A 31 -18.68 45.18 15.10
N THR A 32 -18.73 44.29 14.11
CA THR A 32 -17.79 43.16 13.99
C THR A 32 -16.32 43.62 13.93
N ARG A 33 -16.02 44.71 13.22
CA ARG A 33 -14.66 45.21 13.07
C ARG A 33 -14.15 45.89 14.35
N SER A 34 -15.04 46.49 15.14
CA SER A 34 -14.69 47.05 16.45
C SER A 34 -14.47 45.99 17.54
N THR A 35 -15.16 44.85 17.47
CA THR A 35 -15.10 43.82 18.52
C THR A 35 -14.05 42.75 18.25
N PHE A 36 -13.79 42.39 16.99
CA PHE A 36 -12.83 41.36 16.62
C PHE A 36 -11.46 41.95 16.27
N VAL A 37 -10.80 42.52 17.27
CA VAL A 37 -9.42 43.03 17.15
C VAL A 37 -8.43 41.86 17.36
N PRO A 38 -7.32 41.77 16.60
CA PRO A 38 -6.27 40.79 16.89
C PRO A 38 -5.83 40.90 18.36
N PRO A 39 -5.62 39.76 19.04
CA PRO A 39 -5.25 39.79 20.45
C PRO A 39 -3.96 40.60 20.61
N ARG A 40 -4.03 41.69 21.40
CA ARG A 40 -2.83 42.46 21.74
C ARG A 40 -1.94 41.58 22.60
N ASN A 41 -0.73 41.35 22.12
CA ASN A 41 0.25 40.54 22.81
C ASN A 41 0.99 41.40 23.86
N ASP A 42 0.25 42.19 24.64
CA ASP A 42 0.78 43.11 25.67
C ASP A 42 1.39 42.34 26.87
N MET A 43 1.25 41.00 26.86
CA MET A 43 1.90 40.07 27.78
C MET A 43 3.34 39.72 27.37
N LEU A 44 3.87 40.28 26.29
CA LEU A 44 5.20 39.94 25.78
C LEU A 44 6.31 40.37 26.76
N LYS A 45 6.74 39.37 27.54
CA LYS A 45 7.97 39.28 28.33
C LYS A 45 8.03 40.21 29.53
N ARG A 46 7.27 39.83 30.57
CA ARG A 46 7.45 40.30 31.96
C ARG A 46 8.77 39.85 32.60
N GLU A 47 9.61 39.11 31.87
CA GLU A 47 10.86 38.56 32.36
C GLU A 47 12.06 39.39 31.89
N GLY A 48 12.92 39.80 32.83
CA GLY A 48 14.13 40.56 32.52
C GLY A 48 15.12 39.78 31.65
N ARG A 49 15.95 40.50 30.88
CA ARG A 49 16.92 39.92 29.94
C ARG A 49 17.82 38.86 30.57
N LYS A 50 18.33 39.11 31.79
CA LYS A 50 19.17 38.17 32.54
C LYS A 50 18.45 36.85 32.84
N LYS A 51 17.18 36.92 33.27
CA LYS A 51 16.36 35.75 33.58
C LYS A 51 16.10 34.91 32.32
N ASN A 52 15.81 35.57 31.20
CA ASN A 52 15.62 34.88 29.92
C ASN A 52 16.90 34.16 29.48
N LEU A 53 18.06 34.83 29.56
CA LEU A 53 19.33 34.23 29.17
C LEU A 53 19.67 33.01 30.04
N LEU A 54 19.47 33.12 31.35
CA LEU A 54 19.72 32.03 32.29
C LEU A 54 18.77 30.85 32.05
N LYS A 55 17.49 31.12 31.76
CA LYS A 55 16.51 30.09 31.40
C LYS A 55 16.90 29.37 30.11
N HIS A 56 17.36 30.11 29.09
CA HIS A 56 17.85 29.50 27.86
C HIS A 56 19.07 28.62 28.10
N PHE A 57 20.02 29.06 28.93
CA PHE A 57 21.20 28.29 29.30
C PHE A 57 20.82 26.94 29.95
N PHE A 58 19.99 26.97 31.00
CA PHE A 58 19.56 25.73 31.67
C PHE A 58 18.73 24.82 30.77
N TRP A 59 17.92 25.41 29.88
CA TRP A 59 17.17 24.62 28.91
C TRP A 59 18.11 23.88 27.95
N GLN A 60 19.15 24.55 27.46
CA GLN A 60 20.13 23.95 26.58
C GLN A 60 20.91 22.82 27.30
N GLU A 61 21.39 23.08 28.52
CA GLU A 61 22.09 22.08 29.33
C GLU A 61 21.21 20.83 29.59
N MET A 62 19.93 21.02 29.92
CA MET A 62 18.99 19.92 30.11
C MET A 62 18.79 19.10 28.83
N VAL A 63 18.67 19.75 27.67
CA VAL A 63 18.53 19.06 26.38
C VAL A 63 19.80 18.27 26.05
N GLU A 64 20.98 18.85 26.24
CA GLU A 64 22.26 18.18 26.03
C GLU A 64 22.41 16.93 26.92
N GLU A 65 22.09 17.05 28.21
CA GLU A 65 22.10 15.92 29.14
C GLU A 65 21.11 14.80 28.75
N MET A 66 19.90 15.18 28.34
CA MET A 66 18.86 14.21 27.95
C MET A 66 19.21 13.50 26.64
N THR A 67 19.71 14.24 25.65
CA THR A 67 20.15 13.68 24.38
C THR A 67 21.33 12.74 24.57
N ARG A 68 22.29 13.07 25.45
CA ARG A 68 23.41 12.18 25.79
C ARG A 68 22.92 10.85 26.38
N LYS A 69 22.00 10.89 27.34
CA LYS A 69 21.39 9.68 27.93
C LYS A 69 20.56 8.87 26.93
N MET A 70 19.92 9.53 25.97
CA MET A 70 19.18 8.85 24.90
C MET A 70 20.10 8.20 23.86
N MET A 71 21.28 8.78 23.64
CA MET A 71 22.30 8.26 22.73
C MET A 71 23.12 7.12 23.35
N GLU A 72 23.09 6.93 24.66
CA GLU A 72 23.69 5.75 25.29
C GLU A 72 23.10 4.49 24.65
N PRO A 73 23.92 3.63 24.03
CA PRO A 73 23.43 2.45 23.37
C PRO A 73 22.80 1.55 24.43
N LYS A 74 21.47 1.41 24.36
CA LYS A 74 20.78 0.40 25.16
C LYS A 74 21.32 -0.96 24.74
N PRO A 75 21.53 -1.90 25.69
CA PRO A 75 21.83 -3.27 25.32
C PRO A 75 20.74 -3.74 24.37
N ILE A 76 21.13 -4.11 23.16
CA ILE A 76 20.24 -4.71 22.19
C ILE A 76 20.02 -6.12 22.73
N GLU A 77 18.85 -6.35 23.32
CA GLU A 77 18.40 -7.71 23.60
C GLU A 77 18.21 -8.37 22.23
N GLU A 78 19.05 -9.35 21.92
CA GLU A 78 18.84 -10.20 20.76
C GLU A 78 17.49 -10.90 20.95
N TYR A 79 16.52 -10.55 20.10
CA TYR A 79 15.22 -11.19 20.07
C TYR A 79 15.36 -12.59 19.49
N ASN A 80 15.88 -13.50 20.30
CA ASN A 80 15.94 -14.93 19.99
C ASN A 80 14.94 -15.66 20.88
N THR A 81 14.05 -16.40 20.24
CA THR A 81 13.23 -17.38 20.94
C THR A 81 14.05 -18.65 21.14
N GLU A 82 13.80 -19.37 22.24
CA GLU A 82 14.42 -20.69 22.52
C GLU A 82 14.34 -21.65 21.31
N TYR A 83 13.27 -21.55 20.52
CA TYR A 83 13.07 -22.35 19.31
C TYR A 83 14.09 -22.03 18.21
N ILE A 84 14.38 -20.75 17.96
CA ILE A 84 15.36 -20.32 16.94
C ILE A 84 16.76 -20.75 17.34
N GLU A 85 17.10 -20.67 18.64
CA GLU A 85 18.39 -21.14 19.15
C GLU A 85 18.54 -22.67 19.05
N SER A 86 17.45 -23.42 19.31
CA SER A 86 17.48 -24.88 19.35
C SER A 86 17.35 -25.55 17.99
N PHE A 87 16.62 -24.93 17.05
CA PHE A 87 16.24 -25.55 15.77
C PHE A 87 16.57 -24.69 14.55
N GLY A 88 17.06 -23.46 14.74
CA GLY A 88 17.54 -22.62 13.67
C GLY A 88 18.88 -23.16 13.16
N ASP A 89 18.86 -23.78 11.99
CA ASP A 89 20.09 -24.13 11.29
C ASP A 89 20.66 -22.87 10.63
N SER A 90 21.71 -22.31 11.21
CA SER A 90 22.40 -21.12 10.72
C SER A 90 23.16 -21.35 9.41
N GLU A 91 23.41 -22.63 9.06
CA GLU A 91 24.07 -23.03 7.82
C GLU A 91 23.06 -23.37 6.71
N PHE A 92 21.76 -23.38 7.02
CA PHE A 92 20.72 -23.61 6.03
C PHE A 92 20.59 -22.42 5.08
N VAL A 93 21.29 -22.52 3.95
CA VAL A 93 21.08 -21.64 2.80
C VAL A 93 20.11 -22.33 1.84
N PRO A 94 18.85 -21.85 1.68
CA PRO A 94 17.95 -22.42 0.70
C PRO A 94 18.62 -22.30 -0.68
N SER A 95 18.85 -23.44 -1.32
CA SER A 95 19.52 -23.50 -2.62
C SER A 95 18.56 -23.04 -3.71
N LEU A 96 18.42 -21.72 -3.85
CA LEU A 96 17.61 -21.10 -4.90
C LEU A 96 18.20 -21.34 -6.30
N GLU A 97 19.50 -21.64 -6.38
CA GLU A 97 20.21 -22.00 -7.62
C GLU A 97 19.79 -23.36 -8.21
N LYS A 98 19.16 -24.23 -7.40
CA LYS A 98 18.65 -25.53 -7.85
C LYS A 98 17.17 -25.50 -8.27
N ILE A 99 16.53 -24.33 -8.22
CA ILE A 99 15.25 -24.16 -8.91
C ILE A 99 15.60 -24.23 -10.39
N SER A 100 15.44 -25.41 -10.97
CA SER A 100 15.77 -25.67 -12.36
C SER A 100 15.00 -24.67 -13.23
N GLU A 101 15.69 -23.63 -13.71
CA GLU A 101 15.22 -22.78 -14.80
C GLU A 101 15.31 -23.52 -16.14
N GLU A 102 15.32 -24.85 -16.15
CA GLU A 102 15.13 -25.64 -17.36
C GLU A 102 13.69 -25.44 -17.86
N SER A 103 13.46 -24.30 -18.49
CA SER A 103 12.26 -23.98 -19.24
C SER A 103 11.90 -25.12 -20.18
N GLU A 104 12.91 -25.80 -20.73
CA GLU A 104 12.75 -26.99 -21.57
C GLU A 104 12.14 -28.19 -20.83
N LEU A 105 12.52 -28.44 -19.57
CA LEU A 105 11.93 -29.50 -18.77
C LEU A 105 10.48 -29.16 -18.40
N HIS A 106 10.21 -27.90 -18.06
CA HIS A 106 8.87 -27.41 -17.74
C HIS A 106 7.93 -27.37 -18.95
N LYS A 107 8.46 -27.15 -20.16
CA LYS A 107 7.74 -27.29 -21.43
C LYS A 107 7.45 -28.76 -21.76
N LYS A 108 8.42 -29.64 -21.49
CA LYS A 108 8.31 -31.09 -21.79
C LYS A 108 7.36 -31.82 -20.84
N PHE A 109 7.38 -31.46 -19.55
CA PHE A 109 6.56 -32.07 -18.51
C PHE A 109 5.79 -30.99 -17.73
N PRO A 110 4.73 -30.45 -18.32
CA PRO A 110 3.98 -29.38 -17.66
C PRO A 110 3.20 -29.92 -16.46
N LEU A 111 3.47 -29.36 -15.28
CA LEU A 111 2.96 -29.83 -13.99
C LEU A 111 1.42 -29.78 -13.89
N TYR A 112 0.77 -28.82 -14.54
CA TYR A 112 -0.68 -28.57 -14.41
C TYR A 112 -1.47 -28.60 -15.73
N THR A 113 -0.82 -28.83 -16.87
CA THR A 113 -1.50 -28.74 -18.18
C THR A 113 -1.52 -30.05 -18.96
N GLY A 114 -0.86 -31.12 -18.48
CA GLY A 114 -0.84 -32.44 -19.11
C GLY A 114 -1.88 -33.41 -18.56
N ALA A 115 -2.20 -34.46 -19.35
CA ALA A 115 -2.96 -35.59 -18.86
C ALA A 115 -2.11 -36.40 -17.85
N PRO A 116 -2.70 -36.94 -16.77
CA PRO A 116 -1.96 -37.67 -15.76
C PRO A 116 -1.40 -38.98 -16.33
N LEU A 117 -0.10 -39.17 -16.21
CA LEU A 117 0.59 -40.43 -16.53
C LEU A 117 0.18 -41.50 -15.52
N THR A 118 -0.77 -42.34 -15.91
CA THR A 118 -1.26 -43.46 -15.11
C THR A 118 -1.31 -44.71 -15.95
N PHE A 119 -1.28 -45.87 -15.30
CA PHE A 119 -1.45 -47.17 -15.97
C PHE A 119 -2.68 -47.22 -16.89
N TRP A 120 -3.78 -46.59 -16.48
CA TRP A 120 -5.01 -46.54 -17.25
C TRP A 120 -4.86 -45.69 -18.51
N HIS A 121 -4.19 -44.54 -18.42
CA HIS A 121 -3.93 -43.66 -19.56
C HIS A 121 -3.14 -44.36 -20.68
N ASP A 122 -2.11 -45.13 -20.33
CA ASP A 122 -1.28 -45.85 -21.32
C ASP A 122 -2.02 -47.03 -21.97
N ASN A 123 -3.04 -47.56 -21.30
CA ASN A 123 -3.79 -48.74 -21.75
C ASN A 123 -5.20 -48.42 -22.29
N VAL A 124 -5.57 -47.14 -22.46
CA VAL A 124 -6.91 -46.72 -22.95
C VAL A 124 -7.35 -47.50 -24.19
N HIS A 125 -6.46 -47.72 -25.16
CA HIS A 125 -6.77 -48.42 -26.41
C HIS A 125 -6.87 -49.95 -26.28
N LYS A 126 -6.36 -50.54 -25.19
CA LYS A 126 -6.36 -51.98 -24.93
C LYS A 126 -7.48 -52.41 -23.98
N LEU A 127 -8.08 -51.45 -23.27
CA LEU A 127 -9.14 -51.69 -22.30
C LEU A 127 -10.49 -51.89 -23.00
N ALA A 128 -11.18 -52.98 -22.67
CA ALA A 128 -12.54 -53.21 -23.13
C ALA A 128 -13.54 -52.38 -22.29
N GLY A 129 -14.67 -51.99 -22.90
CA GLY A 129 -15.76 -51.26 -22.22
C GLY A 129 -15.52 -49.76 -22.03
N VAL A 130 -14.47 -49.19 -22.62
CA VAL A 130 -14.22 -47.75 -22.59
C VAL A 130 -15.09 -47.05 -23.64
N SER A 131 -15.83 -46.02 -23.21
CA SER A 131 -16.59 -45.16 -24.13
C SER A 131 -15.63 -44.21 -24.86
N ARG A 132 -15.84 -44.00 -26.16
CA ARG A 132 -15.01 -43.05 -26.94
C ARG A 132 -15.19 -41.63 -26.40
N SER A 133 -14.07 -40.98 -26.12
CA SER A 133 -13.98 -39.57 -25.74
C SER A 133 -13.41 -38.76 -26.91
N VAL A 134 -13.91 -37.53 -27.06
CA VAL A 134 -13.47 -36.58 -28.10
C VAL A 134 -12.19 -35.84 -27.66
N ASP A 135 -12.01 -35.68 -26.36
CA ASP A 135 -10.87 -34.95 -25.79
C ASP A 135 -9.76 -35.93 -25.35
N PRO A 136 -8.57 -35.89 -25.99
CA PRO A 136 -7.45 -36.76 -25.62
C PRO A 136 -6.89 -36.48 -24.22
N LEU A 137 -7.14 -35.30 -23.63
CA LEU A 137 -6.75 -34.99 -22.25
C LEU A 137 -7.67 -35.64 -21.21
N GLN A 138 -8.89 -36.02 -21.62
CA GLN A 138 -9.92 -36.58 -20.74
C GLN A 138 -10.43 -37.93 -21.27
N PRO A 139 -9.56 -38.95 -21.37
CA PRO A 139 -9.92 -40.23 -22.00
C PRO A 139 -11.07 -40.96 -21.29
N PHE A 140 -11.20 -40.77 -19.97
CA PHE A 140 -12.21 -41.40 -19.12
C PHE A 140 -13.43 -40.51 -18.84
N LYS A 141 -13.65 -39.45 -19.62
CA LYS A 141 -14.86 -38.62 -19.50
C LYS A 141 -16.10 -39.47 -19.77
N ARG A 142 -17.07 -39.44 -18.85
CA ARG A 142 -18.34 -40.16 -19.01
C ARG A 142 -19.03 -39.68 -20.28
N ASN A 143 -19.37 -40.61 -21.16
CA ASN A 143 -20.16 -40.36 -22.36
C ASN A 143 -21.55 -41.00 -22.16
N SER A 144 -22.60 -40.19 -22.22
CA SER A 144 -24.00 -40.61 -22.10
C SER A 144 -24.78 -40.47 -23.40
N ALA A 145 -24.12 -40.23 -24.54
CA ALA A 145 -24.79 -39.99 -25.82
C ALA A 145 -25.77 -41.10 -26.22
N PHE A 146 -25.50 -42.36 -25.84
CA PHE A 146 -26.37 -43.49 -26.10
C PHE A 146 -27.52 -43.65 -25.09
N THR A 147 -27.31 -43.28 -23.82
CA THR A 147 -28.28 -43.51 -22.73
C THR A 147 -29.14 -42.30 -22.39
N ARG A 148 -28.83 -41.13 -22.97
CA ARG A 148 -29.58 -39.88 -22.76
C ARG A 148 -31.01 -40.01 -23.30
N PRO A 149 -32.05 -39.62 -22.55
CA PRO A 149 -33.43 -39.75 -22.99
C PRO A 149 -33.73 -38.84 -24.19
N LEU A 150 -34.61 -39.29 -25.09
CA LEU A 150 -34.86 -38.64 -26.38
C LEU A 150 -35.27 -37.16 -26.27
N GLY A 151 -35.98 -36.79 -25.19
CA GLY A 151 -36.42 -35.42 -24.95
C GLY A 151 -35.30 -34.41 -24.68
N GLU A 152 -34.09 -34.89 -24.37
CA GLU A 152 -32.91 -34.05 -24.10
C GLU A 152 -31.93 -33.97 -25.28
N VAL A 153 -32.15 -34.75 -26.34
CA VAL A 153 -31.21 -34.91 -27.48
C VAL A 153 -31.46 -33.89 -28.60
N LEU A 154 -32.60 -33.19 -28.58
CA LEU A 154 -33.17 -32.54 -29.78
C LEU A 154 -32.43 -31.30 -30.32
N ASP A 155 -31.50 -30.69 -29.58
CA ASP A 155 -30.91 -29.40 -29.98
C ASP A 155 -29.38 -29.40 -30.20
N GLU A 156 -28.69 -30.53 -29.94
CA GLU A 156 -27.23 -30.58 -30.11
C GLU A 156 -26.85 -31.24 -31.44
N PRO A 157 -26.09 -30.56 -32.33
CA PRO A 157 -25.58 -31.21 -33.52
C PRO A 157 -24.68 -32.37 -33.11
N ILE A 158 -24.87 -33.53 -33.76
CA ILE A 158 -24.00 -34.71 -33.59
C ILE A 158 -22.59 -34.27 -33.98
N LYS A 159 -21.76 -33.93 -32.98
CA LYS A 159 -20.36 -33.60 -33.20
C LYS A 159 -19.68 -34.87 -33.73
N PRO A 160 -19.01 -34.81 -34.89
CA PRO A 160 -18.25 -35.96 -35.38
C PRO A 160 -17.17 -36.33 -34.36
N LEU A 161 -17.03 -37.63 -34.15
CA LEU A 161 -16.01 -38.27 -33.30
C LEU A 161 -14.61 -38.09 -33.88
#